data_AF-A0A512DCZ4-F1
#
_entry.id   AF-A0A512DCZ4-F1
#
_cell.length_a   1.000
_cell.length_b   1.000
_cell.length_c   1.000
_cell.angle_alpha   90.00
_cell.angle_beta   90.00
_cell.angle_gamma   90.00
#
_symmetry.space_group_name_H-M   'P 1'
#
loop_
_entity.id
_entity.type
_entity.pdbx_description
1 polymer ?
#
loop_
_entity_poly.entity_id
_entity_poly.type
_entity_poly.pdbx_seq_one_letter_code
_entity_poly.pdbx_strand_id
1 'polypeptide(L)'
;MSAPTVSDVGAAAQRLADALLALGENRPELAVGLADITTSVVAEAARTPRFANAIQTALASPPPSVPSSTSRRPRRRATGAIDPFAVYAQGGEAGLRDQLDGLDLEQLRDIVAQYGMDHDRLAMKWKDAGRVIDRIVEKVTTRSAKGSAFRDA
;
A
#
# COMPACT_ATOMS: atom_id res chain seq x y z
N MET A 1 -2.08 -23.28 14.41
CA MET A 1 -2.32 -23.61 12.98
C MET A 1 -1.02 -24.19 12.46
N SER A 2 -1.03 -25.44 12.02
CA SER A 2 0.15 -26.05 11.38
C SER A 2 0.44 -25.31 10.07
N ALA A 3 1.73 -25.16 9.73
CA ALA A 3 2.13 -24.59 8.45
C ALA A 3 1.60 -25.45 7.30
N PRO A 4 1.15 -24.86 6.18
CA PRO A 4 0.72 -25.63 5.02
C PRO A 4 1.87 -26.51 4.51
N THR A 5 1.55 -27.75 4.20
CA THR A 5 2.48 -28.72 3.62
C THR A 5 2.55 -28.57 2.10
N VAL A 6 3.55 -29.17 1.47
CA VAL A 6 3.67 -29.20 -0.01
C VAL A 6 2.44 -29.86 -0.65
N SER A 7 1.88 -30.88 0.00
CA SER A 7 0.63 -31.53 -0.44
C SER A 7 -0.56 -30.57 -0.43
N ASP A 8 -0.66 -29.69 0.59
CA ASP A 8 -1.72 -28.68 0.67
C ASP A 8 -1.60 -27.66 -0.47
N VAL A 9 -0.37 -27.27 -0.84
CA VAL A 9 -0.10 -26.38 -1.97
C VAL A 9 -0.52 -27.03 -3.29
N GLY A 10 -0.16 -28.29 -3.50
CA GLY A 10 -0.57 -29.04 -4.70
C GLY A 10 -2.09 -29.15 -4.83
N ALA A 11 -2.80 -29.47 -3.74
CA ALA A 11 -4.25 -29.52 -3.73
C ALA A 11 -4.91 -28.15 -3.98
N ALA A 12 -4.31 -27.06 -3.51
CA ALA A 12 -4.80 -25.71 -3.80
C ALA A 12 -4.59 -25.31 -5.26
N ALA A 13 -3.44 -25.65 -5.84
CA ALA A 13 -3.15 -25.39 -7.26
C ALA A 13 -4.12 -26.15 -8.18
N GLN A 14 -4.41 -27.43 -7.87
CA GLN A 14 -5.37 -28.22 -8.65
C GLN A 14 -6.77 -27.61 -8.60
N ARG A 15 -7.25 -27.20 -7.42
CA ARG A 15 -8.56 -26.52 -7.30
C ARG A 15 -8.66 -25.24 -8.13
N LEU A 16 -7.58 -24.45 -8.20
CA LEU A 16 -7.54 -23.26 -9.04
C LEU A 16 -7.61 -23.64 -10.52
N ALA A 17 -6.83 -24.64 -10.94
CA ALA A 17 -6.83 -25.11 -12.32
C ALA A 17 -8.22 -25.61 -12.76
N ASP A 18 -8.86 -26.45 -11.95
CA ASP A 18 -10.19 -26.98 -12.24
C ASP A 18 -11.23 -25.85 -12.34
N ALA A 19 -11.17 -24.85 -11.46
CA ALA A 19 -12.08 -23.70 -11.50
C ALA A 19 -11.88 -22.83 -12.75
N LEU A 20 -10.63 -22.62 -13.18
CA LEU A 20 -10.32 -21.88 -14.41
C LEU A 20 -10.79 -22.64 -15.66
N LEU A 21 -10.64 -23.97 -15.69
CA LEU A 21 -11.13 -24.80 -16.79
C LEU A 21 -12.66 -24.75 -16.88
N ALA A 22 -13.37 -24.93 -15.76
CA ALA A 22 -14.83 -24.84 -15.71
C ALA A 22 -15.35 -23.45 -16.13
N LEU A 23 -14.64 -22.38 -15.77
CA LEU A 23 -14.94 -21.02 -16.22
C LEU A 23 -14.70 -20.85 -17.73
N GLY A 24 -13.63 -21.45 -18.24
CA GLY A 24 -13.23 -21.40 -19.64
C GLY A 24 -14.23 -22.04 -20.60
N GLU A 25 -15.02 -23.01 -20.13
CA GLU A 25 -16.12 -23.62 -20.93
C GLU A 25 -17.13 -22.57 -21.41
N ASN A 26 -17.38 -21.53 -20.60
CA ASN A 26 -18.35 -20.48 -20.90
C ASN A 26 -17.70 -19.13 -21.21
N ARG A 27 -16.49 -18.87 -20.70
CA ARG A 27 -15.81 -17.56 -20.74
C ARG A 27 -14.29 -17.71 -20.89
N PRO A 28 -13.79 -18.13 -22.07
CA PRO A 28 -12.38 -18.49 -22.26
C PRO A 28 -11.43 -17.30 -22.05
N GLU A 29 -11.74 -16.11 -22.58
CA GLU A 29 -10.86 -14.94 -22.44
C GLU A 29 -10.71 -14.49 -20.99
N LEU A 30 -11.79 -14.56 -20.21
CA LEU A 30 -11.76 -14.21 -18.79
C LEU A 30 -10.95 -15.23 -17.99
N ALA A 31 -11.10 -16.52 -18.28
CA ALA A 31 -10.32 -17.57 -17.64
C ALA A 31 -8.81 -17.40 -17.91
N VAL A 32 -8.42 -17.09 -19.15
CA VAL A 32 -7.02 -16.80 -19.51
C VAL A 32 -6.52 -15.56 -18.77
N GLY A 33 -7.26 -14.45 -18.78
CA GLY A 33 -6.85 -13.23 -18.09
C GLY A 33 -6.66 -13.42 -16.58
N LEU A 34 -7.50 -14.22 -15.92
CA LEU A 34 -7.33 -14.55 -14.50
C LEU A 34 -6.11 -15.45 -14.24
N ALA A 35 -5.81 -16.38 -15.15
CA ALA A 35 -4.60 -17.20 -15.08
C ALA A 35 -3.34 -16.33 -15.18
N ASP A 36 -3.32 -15.37 -16.10
CA ASP A 36 -2.20 -14.44 -16.28
C ASP A 36 -1.98 -13.54 -15.06
N ILE A 37 -3.06 -12.98 -14.50
CA ILE A 37 -3.01 -12.17 -13.28
C ILE A 37 -2.44 -13.00 -12.12
N THR A 38 -2.98 -14.21 -11.91
CA THR A 38 -2.53 -15.06 -10.80
C THR A 38 -1.06 -15.43 -10.96
N THR A 39 -0.62 -15.74 -12.18
CA THR A 39 0.77 -16.05 -12.49
C THR A 39 1.69 -14.86 -12.22
N SER A 40 1.29 -13.65 -12.61
CA SER A 40 2.02 -12.42 -12.33
C SER A 40 2.18 -12.17 -10.82
N VAL A 41 1.09 -12.33 -10.05
CA VAL A 41 1.10 -12.17 -8.59
C VAL A 41 2.03 -13.20 -7.93
N VAL A 42 1.99 -14.46 -8.35
CA VAL A 42 2.88 -15.52 -7.84
C VAL A 42 4.33 -15.21 -8.16
N ALA A 43 4.63 -14.78 -9.39
CA ALA A 43 5.99 -14.41 -9.80
C ALA A 43 6.55 -13.26 -8.97
N GLU A 44 5.73 -12.23 -8.70
CA GLU A 44 6.15 -11.08 -7.88
C GLU A 44 6.32 -11.47 -6.40
N ALA A 45 5.46 -12.33 -5.87
CA ALA A 45 5.60 -12.86 -4.52
C ALA A 45 6.88 -13.69 -4.34
N ALA A 46 7.30 -14.43 -5.36
CA ALA A 46 8.55 -15.18 -5.34
C ALA A 46 9.79 -14.28 -5.45
N ARG A 47 9.69 -13.15 -6.17
CA ARG A 47 10.80 -12.23 -6.39
C ARG A 47 11.00 -11.24 -5.23
N THR A 48 9.92 -10.80 -4.60
CA THR A 48 9.92 -9.69 -3.64
C THR A 48 9.38 -10.11 -2.26
N PRO A 49 10.25 -10.37 -1.26
CA PRO A 49 9.82 -10.81 0.07
C PRO A 49 8.86 -9.84 0.79
N ARG A 50 9.02 -8.52 0.55
CA ARG A 50 8.11 -7.50 1.08
C ARG A 50 6.68 -7.68 0.55
N PHE A 51 6.53 -8.02 -0.73
CA PHE A 51 5.24 -8.20 -1.38
C PHE A 51 4.54 -9.47 -0.87
N ALA A 52 5.27 -10.59 -0.75
CA ALA A 52 4.77 -11.81 -0.12
C ALA A 52 4.25 -11.57 1.32
N ASN A 53 5.01 -10.86 2.14
CA ASN A 53 4.59 -10.51 3.51
C ASN A 53 3.35 -9.60 3.53
N ALA A 54 3.23 -8.67 2.59
CA ALA A 54 2.06 -7.80 2.46
C ALA A 54 0.80 -8.60 2.11
N ILE A 55 0.90 -9.54 1.16
CA ILE A 55 -0.21 -10.44 0.80
C ILE A 55 -0.63 -11.28 2.00
N GLN A 56 0.32 -11.91 2.70
CA GLN A 56 -0.01 -12.70 3.90
C GLN A 56 -0.72 -11.87 4.98
N THR A 57 -0.28 -10.62 5.17
CA THR A 57 -0.92 -9.70 6.13
C THR A 57 -2.35 -9.35 5.72
N ALA A 58 -2.58 -9.10 4.43
CA ALA A 58 -3.89 -8.80 3.89
C ALA A 58 -4.85 -9.99 4.00
N LEU A 59 -4.37 -11.21 3.72
CA LEU A 59 -5.16 -12.44 3.78
C LEU A 59 -5.45 -12.91 5.22
N ALA A 60 -4.58 -12.58 6.17
CA ALA A 60 -4.75 -12.94 7.58
C ALA A 60 -5.70 -12.00 8.35
N SER A 61 -6.04 -10.84 7.79
CA SER A 61 -7.03 -9.94 8.39
C SER A 61 -8.43 -10.32 7.88
N PRO A 62 -9.39 -10.69 8.74
CA PRO A 62 -10.79 -10.74 8.32
C PRO A 62 -11.24 -9.36 7.84
N PRO A 63 -12.27 -9.27 6.97
CA PRO A 63 -12.81 -7.98 6.54
C PRO A 63 -13.13 -7.14 7.80
N PRO A 64 -12.77 -5.85 7.84
CA PRO A 64 -12.98 -5.05 9.03
C PRO A 64 -14.48 -4.88 9.25
N SER A 65 -15.03 -5.64 10.21
CA SER A 65 -16.19 -5.20 10.96
C SER A 65 -15.79 -3.92 11.68
N VAL A 66 -16.40 -2.81 11.27
CA VAL A 66 -16.32 -1.49 11.94
C VAL A 66 -16.70 -1.59 13.43
N PRO A 67 -16.20 -0.67 14.27
CA PRO A 67 -14.98 -0.81 15.04
C PRO A 67 -15.27 -1.23 16.48
N SER A 68 -14.30 -1.85 17.15
CA SER A 68 -14.26 -1.85 18.61
C SER A 68 -12.85 -1.55 19.07
N SER A 69 -12.73 -0.37 19.65
CA SER A 69 -11.58 0.06 20.41
C SER A 69 -11.21 -0.97 21.48
N THR A 70 -9.91 -1.20 21.57
CA THR A 70 -9.11 -1.40 22.80
C THR A 70 -8.24 -2.65 22.69
N SER A 71 -7.00 -2.47 22.24
CA SER A 71 -5.87 -3.18 22.83
C SER A 71 -4.57 -2.45 22.50
N ARG A 72 -3.87 -2.09 23.57
CA ARG A 72 -2.71 -1.23 23.67
C ARG A 72 -1.46 -1.99 23.19
N ARG A 73 -1.17 -1.96 21.87
CA ARG A 73 0.09 -2.42 21.25
C ARG A 73 0.90 -1.18 20.81
N PRO A 74 2.25 -1.16 20.89
CA PRO A 74 3.01 0.09 20.98
C PRO A 74 2.75 0.97 19.75
N ARG A 75 2.30 2.20 20.04
CA ARG A 75 1.75 3.22 19.13
C ARG A 75 2.20 3.03 17.68
N ARG A 76 1.44 2.26 16.89
CA ARG A 76 1.28 2.59 15.46
C ARG A 76 0.69 4.00 15.48
N ARG A 77 1.41 4.95 14.90
CA ARG A 77 0.93 6.33 14.73
C ARG A 77 -0.43 6.32 14.05
N ALA A 78 -1.24 7.35 14.28
CA ALA A 78 -2.54 7.42 13.64
C ALA A 78 -2.35 7.41 12.12
N THR A 79 -3.40 7.00 11.40
CA THR A 79 -3.44 7.19 9.94
C THR A 79 -3.28 8.69 9.68
N GLY A 80 -2.36 9.07 8.81
CA GLY A 80 -2.18 10.43 8.34
C GLY A 80 -3.51 11.00 7.83
N ALA A 81 -3.75 12.26 8.18
CA ALA A 81 -5.05 12.91 8.00
C ALA A 81 -5.51 13.02 6.53
N ILE A 82 -4.56 13.04 5.60
CA ILE A 82 -4.79 13.16 4.15
C ILE A 82 -3.87 12.22 3.37
N ASP A 83 -4.26 11.92 2.12
CA ASP A 83 -3.33 11.36 1.13
C ASP A 83 -2.60 12.48 0.38
N PRO A 84 -1.31 12.72 0.66
CA PRO A 84 -0.59 13.85 0.08
C PRO A 84 -0.33 13.69 -1.42
N PHE A 85 -0.34 12.46 -1.97
CA PHE A 85 -0.19 12.25 -3.40
C PHE A 85 -1.48 12.56 -4.14
N ALA A 86 -2.63 12.18 -3.57
CA ALA A 86 -3.94 12.51 -4.15
C ALA A 86 -4.19 14.02 -4.14
N VAL A 87 -3.85 14.70 -3.04
CA VAL A 87 -3.97 16.16 -2.94
C VAL A 87 -3.04 16.85 -3.94
N TYR A 88 -1.78 16.42 -4.04
CA TYR A 88 -0.84 16.97 -5.03
C TYR A 88 -1.30 16.76 -6.48
N ALA A 89 -1.91 15.61 -6.80
CA ALA A 89 -2.43 15.36 -8.15
C ALA A 89 -3.61 16.29 -8.52
N GLN A 90 -4.38 16.77 -7.54
CA GLN A 90 -5.53 17.65 -7.77
C GLN A 90 -5.16 19.13 -7.76
N GLY A 91 -4.31 19.56 -6.82
CA GLY A 91 -4.01 20.98 -6.56
C GLY A 91 -2.55 21.38 -6.73
N GLY A 92 -1.68 20.45 -7.14
CA GLY A 92 -0.25 20.68 -7.24
C GLY A 92 0.40 20.99 -5.90
N GLU A 93 1.58 21.63 -5.94
CA GLU A 93 2.36 21.99 -4.76
C GLU A 93 1.63 23.01 -3.87
N ALA A 94 0.96 24.01 -4.46
CA ALA A 94 0.22 25.02 -3.72
C ALA A 94 -0.95 24.41 -2.95
N GLY A 95 -1.79 23.61 -3.61
CA GLY A 95 -2.92 22.94 -2.95
C GLY A 95 -2.47 21.94 -1.88
N LEU A 96 -1.31 21.30 -2.05
CA LEU A 96 -0.73 20.44 -1.02
C LEU A 96 -0.28 21.26 0.20
N ARG A 97 0.38 22.40 0.01
CA ARG A 97 0.81 23.27 1.12
C ARG A 97 -0.39 23.80 1.91
N ASP A 98 -1.41 24.31 1.23
CA ASP A 98 -2.61 24.83 1.88
C ASP A 98 -3.30 23.78 2.77
N GLN A 99 -3.35 22.53 2.31
CA GLN A 99 -3.91 21.43 3.11
C GLN A 99 -3.03 21.04 4.29
N LEU A 100 -1.70 21.08 4.14
CA LEU A 100 -0.76 20.72 5.21
C LEU A 100 -0.68 21.80 6.30
N ASP A 101 -0.83 23.07 5.94
CA ASP A 101 -0.85 24.19 6.90
C ASP A 101 -2.04 24.12 7.87
N GLY A 102 -3.13 23.44 7.46
CA GLY A 102 -4.29 23.17 8.32
C GLY A 102 -4.09 22.04 9.34
N LEU A 103 -2.96 21.33 9.31
CA LEU A 103 -2.70 20.18 10.16
C LEU A 103 -1.76 20.51 11.32
N ASP A 104 -1.95 19.81 12.44
CA ASP A 104 -1.02 19.91 13.55
C ASP A 104 0.28 19.10 13.29
N LEU A 105 1.31 19.39 14.09
CA LEU A 105 2.62 18.76 13.96
C LEU A 105 2.59 17.24 14.14
N GLU A 106 1.66 16.70 14.94
CA GLU A 106 1.54 15.25 15.13
C GLU A 106 0.94 14.61 13.87
N GLN A 107 -0.12 15.19 13.31
CA GLN A 107 -0.73 14.78 12.04
C GLN A 107 0.25 14.82 10.87
N LEU A 108 1.08 15.88 10.80
CA LEU A 108 2.13 15.98 9.78
C LEU A 108 3.16 14.85 9.90
N ARG A 109 3.58 14.51 11.12
CA ARG A 109 4.51 13.39 11.34
C ARG A 109 3.85 12.04 11.10
N ASP A 110 2.55 11.92 11.29
CA ASP A 110 1.78 10.71 11.01
C ASP A 110 1.73 10.45 9.50
N ILE A 111 1.54 11.48 8.69
CA ILE A 111 1.67 11.40 7.22
C ILE A 111 3.08 10.95 6.82
N VAL A 112 4.11 11.57 7.38
CA VAL A 112 5.51 11.21 7.12
C VAL A 112 5.79 9.74 7.45
N ALA A 113 5.25 9.24 8.57
CA ALA A 113 5.40 7.85 8.98
C ALA A 113 4.67 6.89 8.05
N GLN A 114 3.41 7.18 7.72
CA GLN A 114 2.55 6.33 6.89
C GLN A 114 3.12 6.13 5.48
N TYR A 115 3.63 7.21 4.86
CA TYR A 115 4.12 7.18 3.49
C TYR A 115 5.65 6.96 3.39
N GLY A 116 6.30 6.64 4.52
CA GLY A 116 7.73 6.34 4.57
C GLY A 116 8.59 7.48 4.01
N MET A 117 8.34 8.72 4.47
CA MET A 117 9.02 9.92 3.99
C MET A 117 10.24 10.32 4.85
N ASP A 118 10.54 9.56 5.92
CA ASP A 118 11.60 9.83 6.90
C ASP A 118 12.70 8.76 6.92
N HIS A 119 13.47 8.67 5.82
CA HIS A 119 14.56 7.69 5.72
C HIS A 119 15.75 8.02 6.65
N ASP A 120 15.96 9.31 6.97
CA ASP A 120 17.02 9.81 7.85
C ASP A 120 16.61 9.90 9.33
N ARG A 121 15.35 9.57 9.65
CA ARG A 121 14.75 9.64 11.00
C ARG A 121 14.81 11.04 11.63
N LEU A 122 14.90 12.09 10.79
CA LEU A 122 14.99 13.48 11.24
C LEU A 122 13.62 14.11 11.40
N ALA A 123 12.68 13.82 10.50
CA ALA A 123 11.38 14.47 10.48
C ALA A 123 10.59 14.21 11.78
N MET A 124 10.76 13.03 12.40
CA MET A 124 10.13 12.73 13.70
C MET A 124 10.66 13.56 14.87
N LYS A 125 11.83 14.20 14.73
CA LYS A 125 12.47 14.98 15.79
C LYS A 125 12.23 16.49 15.66
N TRP A 126 11.71 16.96 14.52
CA TRP A 126 11.54 18.39 14.27
C TRP A 126 10.35 18.94 15.02
N LYS A 127 10.55 20.05 15.72
CA LYS A 127 9.48 20.80 16.42
C LYS A 127 8.79 21.83 15.52
N ASP A 128 9.41 22.14 14.40
CA ASP A 128 8.94 23.13 13.43
C ASP A 128 8.01 22.44 12.41
N ALA A 129 6.76 22.92 12.33
CA ALA A 129 5.77 22.37 11.41
C ALA A 129 6.11 22.65 9.95
N GLY A 130 6.53 23.88 9.62
CA GLY A 130 6.92 24.27 8.26
C GLY A 130 8.03 23.38 7.71
N ARG A 131 9.02 23.03 8.54
CA ARG A 131 10.09 22.10 8.15
C ARG A 131 9.57 20.71 7.82
N VAL A 132 8.56 20.20 8.54
CA VAL A 132 7.92 18.91 8.23
C VAL A 132 7.09 19.01 6.95
N ILE A 133 6.39 20.13 6.73
CA ILE A 133 5.62 20.41 5.51
C ILE A 133 6.54 20.41 4.29
N ASP A 134 7.67 21.13 4.34
CA ASP A 134 8.64 21.17 3.25
C ASP A 134 9.17 19.78 2.90
N ARG A 135 9.40 18.93 3.91
CA ARG A 135 9.80 17.54 3.68
C ARG A 135 8.71 16.74 2.95
N ILE A 136 7.45 16.87 3.36
CA ILE A 136 6.34 16.18 2.70
C ILE A 136 6.26 16.62 1.24
N VAL A 137 6.27 17.93 0.98
CA VAL A 137 6.22 18.51 -0.36
C VAL A 137 7.39 18.04 -1.22
N GLU A 138 8.62 18.08 -0.71
CA GLU A 138 9.84 17.61 -1.40
C GLU A 138 9.69 16.14 -1.85
N LYS A 139 9.23 15.26 -0.95
CA LYS A 139 9.11 13.83 -1.23
C LYS A 139 7.97 13.51 -2.19
N VAL A 140 6.83 14.19 -2.07
CA VAL A 140 5.70 14.01 -2.96
C VAL A 140 6.05 14.48 -4.37
N THR A 141 6.65 15.66 -4.51
CA THR A 141 7.07 16.22 -5.80
C THR A 141 8.10 15.32 -6.48
N THR A 142 9.15 14.90 -5.76
CA THR A 142 10.21 14.03 -6.32
C THR A 142 9.67 12.67 -6.78
N ARG A 143 8.78 12.05 -5.99
CA ARG A 143 8.21 10.74 -6.34
C ARG A 143 7.17 10.87 -7.46
N SER A 144 6.41 11.95 -7.52
CA SER A 144 5.41 12.20 -8.57
C SER A 144 6.06 12.51 -9.91
N ALA A 145 7.15 13.31 -9.94
CA ALA A 145 7.91 13.60 -11.16
C ALA A 145 8.58 12.35 -11.77
N LYS A 146 9.01 11.40 -10.93
CA LYS A 146 9.49 10.10 -11.41
C LYS A 146 8.37 9.26 -12.02
N GLY A 147 7.14 9.36 -11.49
CA GLY A 147 5.98 8.65 -12.01
C GLY A 147 5.43 9.21 -13.31
N SER A 148 5.55 10.52 -13.55
CA SER A 148 5.12 11.14 -14.82
C SER A 148 6.01 10.72 -16.00
N ALA A 149 7.32 10.54 -15.77
CA ALA A 149 8.26 10.10 -16.80
C ALA A 149 7.93 8.71 -17.43
N PHE A 150 7.08 7.90 -16.79
CA PHE A 150 6.61 6.61 -17.33
C PHE A 150 5.21 6.67 -17.96
N ARG A 151 4.49 7.81 -17.87
CA ARG A 151 3.14 7.96 -18.44
C ARG A 151 3.17 8.66 -19.82
N ASP A 152 4.28 9.30 -20.16
CA ASP A 152 4.48 10.03 -21.42
C ASP A 152 5.35 9.26 -22.45
N ALA A 153 5.57 7.95 -22.24
CA ALA A 153 6.34 7.06 -23.12
C ALA A 153 5.46 5.96 -23.72
#